data_AF-A0A0R3PVN7-F1
#
_entry.id   AF-A0A0R3PVN7-F1
#
_cell.length_a   1.000
_cell.length_b   1.000
_cell.length_c   1.000
_cell.angle_alpha   90.00
_cell.angle_beta   90.00
_cell.angle_gamma   90.00
#
_symmetry.space_group_name_H-M   'P 1'
#
loop_
_entity.id
_entity.type
_entity.pdbx_description
1 polymer ?
#
loop_
_entity_poly.entity_id
_entity_poly.type
_entity_poly.pdbx_seq_one_letter_code
_entity_poly.pdbx_strand_id
1 'polypeptide(L)'
;MFLDRLRTAQPNSACVMESFDVTALYTNVSNDSAMQVIFELLTQHERETNMYGFKIEHLMALLKECLSCSIFRWSGKYYAQIRGLAMGQRLAPSLAIAFMSKVEAPVTDLGPLLYCRYVDDCFVLCSTQEELDKCFELLNAQSEYIKFTREKPKDK
;
A
#
# COMPACT_ATOMS: atom_id res chain seq x y z
N MET A 1 -6.46 6.86 -13.89
CA MET A 1 -7.11 5.70 -13.22
C MET A 1 -7.77 6.08 -11.89
N PHE A 2 -7.05 6.54 -10.86
CA PHE A 2 -7.68 6.95 -9.58
C PHE A 2 -8.68 8.10 -9.73
N LEU A 3 -8.23 9.24 -10.28
CA LEU A 3 -9.10 10.41 -10.50
C LEU A 3 -10.27 10.10 -11.44
N ASP A 4 -10.06 9.24 -12.44
CA ASP A 4 -11.12 8.85 -13.36
C ASP A 4 -12.19 8.03 -12.64
N ARG A 5 -11.79 7.04 -11.81
CA ARG A 5 -12.72 6.26 -10.99
C ARG A 5 -13.53 7.16 -10.05
N LEU A 6 -12.90 8.16 -9.42
CA LEU A 6 -13.60 9.14 -8.59
C LEU A 6 -14.56 10.01 -9.39
N ARG A 7 -14.17 10.49 -10.58
CA ARG A 7 -15.03 11.30 -11.46
C ARG A 7 -16.23 10.53 -11.99
N THR A 8 -16.07 9.22 -12.21
CA THR A 8 -17.15 8.34 -12.67
C THR A 8 -18.02 7.80 -11.54
N ALA A 9 -17.58 7.93 -10.29
CA ALA A 9 -18.36 7.51 -9.14
C ALA A 9 -19.61 8.39 -9.04
N GLN A 10 -20.79 7.76 -9.10
CA GLN A 10 -22.06 8.43 -8.86
C GLN A 10 -22.66 7.92 -7.56
N PRO A 11 -22.14 8.38 -6.40
CA PRO A 11 -22.70 7.99 -5.11
C PRO A 11 -24.13 8.52 -5.02
N ASN A 12 -25.07 7.65 -4.65
CA ASN A 12 -26.42 8.08 -4.33
C ASN A 12 -26.44 8.66 -2.90
N SER A 13 -27.51 9.39 -2.54
CA SER A 13 -27.64 10.01 -1.21
C SER A 13 -27.77 9.04 -0.04
N ALA A 14 -27.91 7.74 -0.30
CA ALA A 14 -27.97 6.68 0.71
C ALA A 14 -26.61 5.98 0.93
N CYS A 15 -25.63 6.20 0.06
CA CYS A 15 -24.29 5.65 0.21
C CYS A 15 -23.52 6.38 1.32
N VAL A 16 -22.60 5.66 1.95
CA VAL A 16 -21.67 6.22 2.94
C VAL A 16 -20.27 6.25 2.33
N MET A 17 -19.58 7.38 2.47
CA MET A 17 -18.22 7.56 1.99
C MET A 17 -17.33 8.12 3.09
N GLU A 18 -16.10 7.62 3.16
CA GLU A 18 -15.05 8.11 4.04
C GLU A 18 -13.70 8.07 3.29
N SER A 19 -12.80 8.99 3.63
CA SER A 19 -11.40 8.92 3.20
C SER A 19 -10.58 8.24 4.29
N PHE A 20 -9.73 7.30 3.91
CA PHE A 20 -8.74 6.71 4.81
C PHE A 20 -7.34 7.15 4.41
N ASP A 21 -6.46 7.31 5.39
CA ASP A 21 -5.05 7.64 5.17
C ASP A 21 -4.15 6.65 5.91
N VAL A 22 -3.10 6.16 5.23
CA VAL A 22 -2.13 5.25 5.84
C VAL A 22 -1.10 6.04 6.63
N THR A 23 -1.09 5.83 7.94
CA THR A 23 -0.13 6.52 8.82
C THR A 23 1.31 6.12 8.49
N ALA A 24 2.10 7.10 8.04
CA ALA A 24 3.54 6.98 7.82
C ALA A 24 3.94 5.72 7.02
N LEU A 25 3.26 5.51 5.88
CA LEU A 25 3.36 4.32 5.05
C LEU A 25 4.80 3.82 4.86
N TYR A 26 5.68 4.65 4.29
CA TYR A 26 7.06 4.24 3.97
C TYR A 26 7.85 3.78 5.18
N THR A 27 7.70 4.44 6.33
CA THR A 27 8.43 4.07 7.55
C THR A 27 7.88 2.79 8.21
N ASN A 28 6.61 2.46 7.95
CA ASN A 28 5.93 1.33 8.60
C ASN A 28 5.99 0.03 7.79
N VAL A 29 6.17 0.11 6.47
CA VAL A 29 6.42 -1.07 5.62
C VAL A 29 7.83 -1.62 5.89
N SER A 30 7.94 -2.82 6.46
CA SER A 30 9.24 -3.44 6.67
C SER A 30 9.85 -3.93 5.35
N ASN A 31 11.18 -3.93 5.26
CA ASN A 31 11.90 -4.44 4.09
C ASN A 31 11.56 -5.91 3.83
N ASP A 32 11.49 -6.73 4.88
CA ASP A 32 11.18 -8.16 4.77
C ASP A 32 9.77 -8.40 4.22
N SER A 33 8.77 -7.65 4.71
CA SER A 33 7.40 -7.78 4.20
C SER A 33 7.30 -7.31 2.74
N ALA A 34 7.99 -6.23 2.37
CA ALA A 34 8.06 -5.78 0.98
C ALA A 34 8.73 -6.84 0.08
N MET A 35 9.86 -7.41 0.51
CA MET A 35 10.55 -8.47 -0.22
C MET A 35 9.67 -9.70 -0.40
N GLN A 36 8.97 -10.13 0.66
CA GLN A 36 8.07 -11.28 0.60
C GLN A 36 6.95 -11.07 -0.44
N VAL A 37 6.34 -9.88 -0.46
CA VAL A 37 5.27 -9.57 -1.42
C VAL A 37 5.81 -9.54 -2.86
N ILE A 38 6.99 -8.98 -3.10
CA ILE A 38 7.60 -9.00 -4.43
C ILE A 38 7.91 -10.42 -4.88
N PHE A 39 8.42 -11.27 -3.98
CA PHE A 39 8.67 -12.67 -4.29
C PHE A 39 7.37 -13.40 -4.70
N GLU A 40 6.29 -13.21 -3.94
CA GLU A 40 4.98 -13.77 -4.24
C GLU A 40 4.46 -13.30 -5.62
N LEU A 41 4.53 -11.99 -5.90
CA LEU A 41 4.09 -11.42 -7.18
C LEU A 41 4.92 -11.92 -8.37
N LEU A 42 6.25 -11.97 -8.23
CA LEU A 42 7.13 -12.49 -9.27
C LEU A 42 6.87 -13.98 -9.55
N THR A 43 6.59 -14.76 -8.51
CA THR A 43 6.27 -16.18 -8.64
C THR A 43 4.90 -16.37 -9.31
N GLN A 44 3.91 -15.58 -8.91
CA GLN A 44 2.56 -15.63 -9.48
C GLN A 44 2.55 -15.28 -10.97
N HIS A 45 3.33 -14.27 -11.38
CA HIS A 45 3.35 -13.75 -12.74
C HIS A 45 4.61 -14.16 -13.53
N GLU A 46 5.31 -15.22 -13.12
CA GLU A 46 6.58 -15.64 -13.73
C GLU A 46 6.45 -15.88 -15.24
N ARG A 47 5.32 -16.44 -15.68
CA ARG A 47 5.05 -16.76 -17.10
C ARG A 47 4.67 -15.55 -17.95
N GLU A 48 4.17 -14.49 -17.32
CA GLU A 48 3.66 -13.28 -17.97
C GLU A 48 4.70 -12.17 -17.99
N THR A 49 5.68 -12.24 -17.08
CA THR A 49 6.70 -11.21 -16.90
C THR A 49 7.93 -11.53 -17.73
N ASN A 50 8.36 -10.57 -18.56
CA ASN A 50 9.66 -10.67 -19.21
C ASN A 50 10.78 -10.45 -18.18
N MET A 51 11.45 -11.52 -17.80
CA MET A 51 12.54 -11.50 -16.82
C MET A 51 13.90 -11.08 -17.42
N TYR A 52 13.97 -10.81 -18.72
CA TYR A 52 15.19 -10.39 -19.43
C TYR A 52 16.42 -11.27 -19.14
N GLY A 53 16.21 -12.58 -18.97
CA GLY A 53 17.27 -13.55 -18.66
C GLY A 53 17.63 -13.68 -17.17
N PHE A 54 17.01 -12.91 -16.29
CA PHE A 54 17.14 -13.09 -14.85
C PHE A 54 16.22 -14.20 -14.33
N LYS A 55 16.63 -14.83 -13.23
CA LYS A 55 15.76 -15.67 -12.40
C LYS A 55 15.22 -14.84 -11.24
N ILE A 56 14.12 -15.30 -10.64
CA ILE A 56 13.54 -14.66 -9.44
C ILE A 56 14.59 -14.51 -8.34
N GLU A 57 15.40 -15.54 -8.09
CA GLU A 57 16.49 -15.52 -7.09
C GLU A 57 17.51 -14.38 -7.32
N HIS A 58 17.83 -14.07 -8.58
CA HIS A 58 18.73 -12.97 -8.91
C HIS A 58 18.09 -11.61 -8.62
N LEU A 59 16.82 -11.43 -9.00
CA LEU A 59 16.11 -10.17 -8.74
C LEU A 59 15.93 -9.93 -7.24
N MET A 60 15.61 -10.98 -6.48
CA MET A 60 15.48 -10.89 -5.03
C MET A 60 16.79 -10.53 -4.34
N ALA A 61 17.92 -11.06 -4.82
CA ALA A 61 19.25 -10.68 -4.33
C ALA A 61 19.55 -9.19 -4.59
N LEU A 62 19.30 -8.71 -5.82
CA LEU A 62 19.50 -7.30 -6.17
C LEU A 62 18.60 -6.37 -5.36
N LEU A 63 17.33 -6.75 -5.16
CA LEU A 63 16.40 -5.99 -4.32
C LEU A 63 16.88 -5.91 -2.87
N LYS A 64 17.38 -7.02 -2.32
CA LYS A 64 17.93 -7.07 -0.96
C LYS A 64 19.08 -6.09 -0.78
N GLU A 65 20.03 -6.08 -1.72
CA GLU A 65 21.15 -5.14 -1.69
C GLU A 65 20.66 -3.68 -1.75
N CYS A 66 19.70 -3.40 -2.63
CA CYS A 66 19.10 -2.07 -2.76
C CYS A 66 18.46 -1.60 -1.43
N LEU A 67 17.77 -2.48 -0.70
CA LEU A 67 17.12 -2.16 0.57
C LEU A 67 18.09 -2.09 1.76
N SER A 68 19.21 -2.83 1.68
CA SER A 68 20.22 -2.87 2.74
C SER A 68 21.11 -1.61 2.75
N CYS A 69 21.21 -0.89 1.63
CA CYS A 69 22.00 0.33 1.50
C CYS A 69 21.22 1.62 1.82
N SER A 70 20.51 1.66 2.95
CA SER A 70 19.73 2.84 3.36
C SER A 70 20.50 3.69 4.38
N ILE A 71 21.46 4.49 3.91
CA ILE A 71 22.26 5.40 4.76
C ILE A 71 21.89 6.85 4.49
N PHE A 72 21.63 7.62 5.54
CA PHE A 72 21.38 9.06 5.44
C PHE A 72 22.25 9.85 6.42
N ARG A 73 22.42 11.15 6.14
CA ARG A 73 23.22 12.06 6.99
C ARG A 73 22.33 13.08 7.66
N TRP A 74 22.41 13.17 8.98
CA TRP A 74 21.69 14.15 9.78
C TRP A 74 22.63 14.77 10.82
N SER A 75 22.61 16.10 10.94
CA SER A 75 23.48 16.86 11.86
C SER A 75 24.97 16.46 11.78
N GLY A 76 25.48 16.22 10.56
CA GLY A 76 26.88 15.83 10.32
C GLY A 76 27.23 14.37 10.65
N LYS A 77 26.26 13.56 11.13
CA LYS A 77 26.46 12.13 11.44
C LYS A 77 25.72 11.24 10.44
N TYR A 78 26.29 10.08 10.16
CA TYR A 78 25.68 9.06 9.30
C TYR A 78 24.84 8.09 10.12
N TYR A 79 23.68 7.73 9.60
CA TYR A 79 22.74 6.80 10.20
C TYR A 79 22.29 5.78 9.16
N ALA A 80 22.14 4.53 9.59
CA ALA A 80 21.48 3.50 8.79
C ALA A 80 20.01 3.45 9.18
N GLN A 81 19.13 3.45 8.18
CA GLN A 81 17.71 3.20 8.39
C GLN A 81 17.51 1.68 8.60
N ILE A 82 17.10 1.31 9.80
CA ILE A 82 16.96 -0.10 10.22
C ILE A 82 15.57 -0.70 9.92
N ARG A 83 14.60 0.15 9.60
CA ARG A 83 13.21 -0.23 9.31
C ARG A 83 12.58 0.77 8.36
N GLY A 84 11.62 0.30 7.56
CA GLY A 84 10.93 1.15 6.61
C GLY A 84 11.62 1.15 5.26
N LEU A 85 10.87 1.52 4.25
CA LEU A 85 11.38 1.90 2.94
C LEU A 85 11.98 3.30 3.04
N ALA A 86 13.20 3.47 2.55
CA ALA A 86 13.87 4.77 2.61
C ALA A 86 13.18 5.77 1.66
N MET A 87 12.70 6.88 2.21
CA MET A 87 12.13 7.96 1.40
C MET A 87 13.20 8.51 0.45
N GLY A 88 12.84 8.67 -0.82
CA GLY A 88 13.78 9.07 -1.88
C GLY A 88 14.46 7.89 -2.60
N GLN A 89 14.33 6.65 -2.08
CA GLN A 89 14.74 5.46 -2.81
C GLN A 89 13.79 5.23 -4.00
N ARG A 90 14.35 5.00 -5.19
CA ARG A 90 13.54 4.84 -6.43
C ARG A 90 12.56 3.67 -6.39
N LEU A 91 12.89 2.62 -5.63
CA LEU A 91 12.04 1.43 -5.49
C LEU A 91 10.97 1.57 -4.41
N ALA A 92 11.13 2.51 -3.47
CA ALA A 92 10.23 2.63 -2.32
C ALA A 92 8.75 2.78 -2.74
N PRO A 93 8.37 3.63 -3.72
CA PRO A 93 6.96 3.74 -4.12
C PRO A 93 6.40 2.42 -4.67
N SER A 94 7.14 1.72 -5.53
CA SER A 94 6.70 0.43 -6.10
C SER A 94 6.54 -0.64 -5.03
N LEU A 95 7.47 -0.69 -4.07
CA LEU A 95 7.42 -1.62 -2.94
C LEU A 95 6.26 -1.32 -2.00
N ALA A 96 6.00 -0.05 -1.72
CA ALA A 96 4.86 0.37 -0.93
C ALA A 96 3.53 0.01 -1.62
N ILE A 97 3.42 0.25 -2.93
CA ILE A 97 2.23 -0.12 -3.71
C ILE A 97 1.99 -1.63 -3.70
N ALA A 98 3.03 -2.42 -3.94
CA ALA A 98 2.94 -3.88 -3.92
C ALA A 98 2.54 -4.39 -2.53
N PHE A 99 3.19 -3.91 -1.48
CA PHE A 99 2.81 -4.30 -0.12
C PHE A 99 1.36 -3.92 0.21
N MET A 100 0.92 -2.72 -0.19
CA MET A 100 -0.45 -2.27 0.03
C MET A 100 -1.48 -3.08 -0.77
N SER A 101 -1.13 -3.66 -1.92
CA SER A 101 -2.05 -4.55 -2.65
C SER A 101 -2.39 -5.81 -1.87
N LYS A 102 -1.47 -6.30 -1.02
CA LYS A 102 -1.74 -7.41 -0.11
C LYS A 102 -2.59 -6.99 1.08
N VAL A 103 -2.36 -5.79 1.63
CA VAL A 103 -3.14 -5.23 2.74
C VAL A 103 -4.61 -4.98 2.34
N GLU A 104 -4.85 -4.54 1.10
CA GLU A 104 -6.20 -4.20 0.65
C GLU A 104 -7.00 -5.38 0.07
N ALA A 105 -6.37 -6.55 -0.10
CA ALA A 105 -7.03 -7.73 -0.68
C ALA A 105 -8.33 -8.13 0.05
N PRO A 106 -8.38 -8.21 1.40
CA PRO A 106 -9.62 -8.57 2.10
C PRO A 106 -10.75 -7.55 1.95
N VAL A 107 -10.43 -6.27 1.76
CA VAL A 107 -11.44 -5.25 1.48
C VAL A 107 -11.96 -5.39 0.06
N THR A 108 -11.08 -5.72 -0.88
CA THR A 108 -11.49 -6.01 -2.26
C THR A 108 -12.44 -7.21 -2.32
N ASP A 109 -12.20 -8.23 -1.50
CA ASP A 109 -13.08 -9.40 -1.36
C ASP A 109 -14.43 -9.10 -0.70
N LEU A 110 -14.47 -8.12 0.22
CA LEU A 110 -15.71 -7.64 0.85
C LEU A 110 -16.60 -6.90 -0.16
N GLY A 111 -16.02 -6.35 -1.22
CA GLY A 111 -16.75 -5.76 -2.34
C GLY A 111 -17.48 -4.44 -2.03
N PRO A 112 -16.79 -3.41 -1.49
CA PRO A 112 -17.38 -2.08 -1.37
C PRO A 112 -17.80 -1.53 -2.75
N LEU A 113 -18.79 -0.64 -2.78
CA LEU A 113 -19.26 -0.01 -4.00
C LEU A 113 -18.13 0.69 -4.77
N LEU A 114 -17.18 1.28 -4.02
CA LEU A 114 -15.93 1.77 -4.56
C LEU A 114 -14.82 1.66 -3.51
N TYR A 115 -13.68 1.11 -3.92
CA TYR A 115 -12.42 1.26 -3.21
C TYR A 115 -11.36 1.75 -4.18
N CYS A 116 -10.82 2.94 -3.92
CA CYS A 116 -9.76 3.56 -4.70
C CYS A 116 -8.60 3.96 -3.77
N ARG A 117 -7.37 3.76 -4.24
CA ARG A 117 -6.17 4.20 -3.51
C ARG A 117 -5.20 4.94 -4.42
N TYR A 118 -4.61 6.01 -3.90
CA TYR A 118 -3.48 6.72 -4.47
C TYR A 118 -2.36 6.75 -3.43
N VAL A 119 -1.41 5.81 -3.55
CA VAL A 119 -0.32 5.62 -2.58
C VAL A 119 -0.87 5.31 -1.17
N ASP A 120 -0.93 6.31 -0.29
CA ASP A 120 -1.42 6.30 1.09
C ASP A 120 -2.88 6.76 1.22
N ASP A 121 -3.35 7.64 0.33
CA ASP A 121 -4.73 8.12 0.31
C ASP A 121 -5.69 7.05 -0.23
N CYS A 122 -6.71 6.72 0.54
CA CYS A 122 -7.78 5.81 0.15
C CYS A 122 -9.13 6.53 0.16
N PHE A 123 -9.98 6.17 -0.78
CA PHE A 123 -11.38 6.59 -0.82
C PHE A 123 -12.27 5.35 -0.88
N VAL A 124 -13.21 5.26 0.07
CA VAL A 124 -14.09 4.10 0.22
C VAL A 124 -15.54 4.55 0.18
N LEU A 125 -16.34 3.85 -0.61
CA LEU A 125 -17.79 4.03 -0.73
C LEU A 125 -18.47 2.69 -0.45
N CYS A 126 -19.41 2.67 0.50
CA CYS A 126 -20.21 1.50 0.86
C CYS A 126 -21.70 1.83 0.85
N SER A 127 -22.54 0.79 0.90
CA SER A 127 -24.00 0.96 0.98
C SER A 127 -24.42 1.35 2.38
N THR A 128 -23.70 0.88 3.41
CA THR A 128 -23.99 1.17 4.81
C THR A 128 -22.73 1.59 5.57
N GLN A 129 -22.92 2.27 6.71
CA GLN A 129 -21.83 2.62 7.61
C GLN A 129 -21.19 1.35 8.23
N GLU A 130 -21.98 0.29 8.47
CA GLU A 130 -21.49 -0.97 9.02
C GLU A 130 -20.50 -1.67 8.08
N GLU A 131 -20.81 -1.71 6.78
CA GLU A 131 -19.88 -2.24 5.76
C GLU A 131 -18.58 -1.45 5.71
N LEU A 132 -18.68 -0.11 5.81
CA LEU A 132 -17.52 0.77 5.80
C LEU A 132 -16.65 0.58 7.06
N ASP A 133 -17.27 0.49 8.23
CA ASP A 133 -16.59 0.23 9.49
C ASP A 133 -15.86 -1.12 9.44
N LYS A 134 -16.49 -2.16 8.87
CA LYS A 134 -15.85 -3.46 8.63
C LYS A 134 -14.65 -3.36 7.68
N CYS A 135 -14.73 -2.58 6.60
CA CYS A 135 -13.58 -2.31 5.73
C CYS A 135 -12.43 -1.70 6.54
N PHE A 136 -12.72 -0.70 7.37
CA PHE A 136 -11.73 -0.01 8.18
C PHE A 136 -11.07 -0.93 9.22
N GLU A 137 -11.84 -1.78 9.89
CA GLU A 137 -11.35 -2.77 10.84
C GLU A 137 -10.46 -3.82 10.16
N LEU A 138 -10.90 -4.34 9.01
CA LEU A 138 -10.12 -5.31 8.23
C LEU A 138 -8.76 -4.75 7.84
N LEU A 139 -8.70 -3.52 7.32
CA LEU A 139 -7.45 -2.87 6.96
C LEU A 139 -6.50 -2.72 8.15
N ASN A 140 -7.00 -2.30 9.30
CA ASN A 140 -6.20 -2.12 10.52
C ASN A 140 -5.78 -3.43 11.19
N ALA A 141 -6.42 -4.55 10.84
CA ALA A 141 -6.08 -5.89 11.33
C ALA A 141 -4.99 -6.59 10.51
N GLN A 142 -4.68 -6.12 9.29
CA GLN A 142 -3.73 -6.81 8.40
C GLN A 142 -2.28 -6.76 8.86
N SER A 143 -1.92 -5.76 9.66
CA SER A 143 -0.54 -5.54 10.09
C SER A 143 -0.50 -4.85 11.45
N GLU A 144 0.47 -5.26 12.26
CA GLU A 144 0.79 -4.59 13.52
C GLU A 144 1.20 -3.12 13.29
N TYR A 145 1.93 -2.85 12.20
CA TYR A 145 2.59 -1.56 11.97
C TYR A 145 1.88 -0.64 10.98
N ILE A 146 1.01 -1.18 10.13
CA ILE A 146 0.26 -0.39 9.15
C ILE A 146 -1.09 -0.08 9.76
N LYS A 147 -1.35 1.20 9.92
CA LYS A 147 -2.56 1.73 10.52
C LYS A 147 -3.18 2.76 9.60
N PHE A 148 -4.50 2.76 9.58
CA PHE A 148 -5.30 3.67 8.79
C PHE A 148 -6.01 4.64 9.73
N THR A 149 -5.97 5.91 9.38
CA THR A 149 -6.88 6.91 9.95
C THR A 149 -8.07 7.07 9.02
N ARG A 150 -9.16 7.68 9.51
CA ARG A 150 -10.35 7.94 8.70
C ARG A 150 -10.90 9.33 8.95
N GLU A 151 -11.41 9.94 7.91
CA GLU A 151 -12.10 11.22 7.95
C GLU A 151 -13.47 11.11 7.28
N LYS A 152 -14.47 11.71 7.93
CA LYS A 152 -15.82 11.82 7.37
C LYS A 152 -15.95 13.12 6.59
N PRO A 153 -16.72 13.13 5.48
CA PRO A 153 -17.08 14.35 4.80
C PRO A 153 -17.72 15.34 5.79
N LYS A 154 -17.25 16.58 5.79
CA LYS A 154 -17.90 17.67 6.54
C LYS A 154 -18.80 18.41 5.56
N ASP A 155 -20.05 18.65 5.97
CA ASP A 155 -20.90 19.59 5.26
C ASP A 155 -20.23 20.97 5.28
N LYS A 156 -20.18 21.64 4.12
CA LYS A 156 -19.73 23.01 3.99
C LYS A 156 -20.87 23.99 4.21
#